data_AF-A0A0B4ZX64-F1
#
_entry.id   AF-A0A0B4ZX64-F1
#
_cell.length_a   1.000
_cell.length_b   1.000
_cell.length_c   1.000
_cell.angle_alpha   90.00
_cell.angle_beta   90.00
_cell.angle_gamma   90.00
#
_symmetry.space_group_name_H-M   'P 1'
#
loop_
_entity.id
_entity.type
_entity.pdbx_description
1 polymer ?
#
loop_
_entity_poly.entity_id
_entity_poly.type
_entity_poly.pdbx_seq_one_letter_code
_entity_poly.pdbx_strand_id
1 'polypeptide(L)'
;QLVENSDETFCIDNEALYDICMRTLKLSNPSYGDLNHLVSAVMSGVTTCLRFPGQLNSDLRKLAVNMVPFPRLHFFMVGFAPLTSRGAHSFRAVTVPELTQQMYDPKNMMAASDFRNGRYLTCSAIFRGKVSMKEVEDQMRNVQNKNSSYFVEWIPNNVQTALCSIPPRGLKMSSTFVGNSTSIQELFKRVGDQFTAMFRRKAFLHW
;
A
#
# COMPACT_ATOMS: atom_id res chain seq x y z
N GLN A 1 15.47 -6.71 15.29
CA GLN A 1 14.42 -7.74 15.45
C GLN A 1 13.65 -7.91 14.15
N LEU A 2 12.77 -6.99 13.74
CA LEU A 2 12.01 -7.14 12.48
C LEU A 2 12.89 -7.26 11.22
N VAL A 3 14.02 -6.56 11.17
CA VAL A 3 14.96 -6.67 10.03
C VAL A 3 15.56 -8.08 9.88
N GLU A 4 15.70 -8.83 10.97
CA GLU A 4 16.39 -10.13 10.98
C GLU A 4 15.41 -11.31 11.02
N ASN A 5 14.21 -11.12 11.58
CA ASN A 5 13.32 -12.22 11.97
C ASN A 5 11.96 -12.23 11.26
N SER A 6 11.70 -11.34 10.30
CA SER A 6 10.47 -11.33 9.51
C SER A 6 10.76 -11.45 8.02
N ASP A 7 9.97 -12.24 7.30
CA ASP A 7 10.07 -12.33 5.83
C ASP A 7 9.43 -11.13 5.12
N GLU A 8 8.35 -10.58 5.70
CA GLU A 8 7.58 -9.47 5.15
C GLU A 8 7.07 -8.58 6.29
N THR A 9 7.19 -7.26 6.16
CA THR A 9 6.62 -6.29 7.11
C THR A 9 5.79 -5.25 6.36
N PHE A 10 4.49 -5.18 6.65
CA PHE A 10 3.60 -4.15 6.12
C PHE A 10 3.62 -2.93 7.04
N CYS A 11 4.22 -1.84 6.59
CA CYS A 11 4.35 -0.61 7.37
C CYS A 11 3.03 0.16 7.35
N ILE A 12 2.40 0.28 8.52
CA ILE A 12 1.18 1.06 8.75
C ILE A 12 1.51 2.16 9.74
N ASP A 13 1.34 3.39 9.29
CA ASP A 13 1.73 4.60 9.99
C ASP A 13 0.50 5.40 10.40
N ASN A 14 0.36 5.62 11.72
CA ASN A 14 -0.77 6.35 12.27
C ASN A 14 -0.83 7.80 11.75
N GLU A 15 0.32 8.43 11.46
CA GLU A 15 0.35 9.78 10.90
C GLU A 15 -0.29 9.80 9.51
N ALA A 16 0.06 8.83 8.65
CA ALA A 16 -0.53 8.68 7.32
C ALA A 16 -2.03 8.34 7.37
N LEU A 17 -2.43 7.45 8.26
CA LEU A 17 -3.85 7.09 8.44
C LEU A 17 -4.68 8.30 8.87
N TYR A 18 -4.16 9.12 9.78
CA TYR A 18 -4.83 10.34 10.24
C TYR A 18 -4.97 11.35 9.09
N ASP A 19 -3.90 11.55 8.31
CA ASP A 19 -3.90 12.42 7.13
C ASP A 19 -4.91 11.95 6.06
N ILE A 20 -5.02 10.64 5.80
CA ILE A 20 -6.03 10.07 4.90
C ILE A 20 -7.45 10.40 5.41
N CYS A 21 -7.72 10.15 6.69
CA CYS A 21 -9.02 10.40 7.30
C CYS A 21 -9.42 11.88 7.20
N MET A 22 -8.51 12.80 7.52
CA MET A 22 -8.81 14.24 7.46
C MET A 22 -8.89 14.77 6.03
N ARG A 23 -7.87 14.50 5.21
CA ARG A 23 -7.71 15.16 3.90
C ARG A 23 -8.50 14.48 2.81
N THR A 24 -8.51 13.14 2.78
CA THR A 24 -9.15 12.35 1.71
C THR A 24 -10.59 12.01 2.07
N LEU A 25 -10.84 11.48 3.28
CA LEU A 25 -12.19 11.10 3.72
C LEU A 25 -13.02 12.27 4.27
N LYS A 26 -12.39 13.43 4.50
CA LYS A 26 -13.03 14.66 5.02
C LYS A 26 -13.68 14.48 6.40
N LEU A 27 -13.03 13.68 7.26
CA LEU A 27 -13.45 13.51 8.66
C LEU A 27 -12.79 14.61 9.51
N SER A 28 -13.60 15.42 10.19
CA SER A 28 -13.10 16.53 11.02
C SER A 28 -12.37 16.04 12.28
N ASN A 29 -12.86 14.97 12.91
CA ASN A 29 -12.27 14.37 14.11
C ASN A 29 -12.15 12.85 13.93
N PRO A 30 -11.07 12.35 13.30
CA PRO A 30 -10.84 10.92 13.13
C PRO A 30 -10.71 10.20 14.48
N SER A 31 -11.50 9.16 14.67
CA SER A 31 -11.40 8.26 15.82
C SER A 31 -10.50 7.06 15.51
N TYR A 32 -10.04 6.32 16.53
CA TYR A 32 -9.36 5.04 16.29
C TYR A 32 -10.21 4.04 15.51
N GLY A 33 -11.54 4.12 15.60
CA GLY A 33 -12.44 3.31 14.77
C GLY A 33 -12.26 3.57 13.27
N ASP A 34 -12.05 4.84 12.89
CA ASP A 34 -11.83 5.22 11.49
C ASP A 34 -10.46 4.74 11.00
N LEU A 35 -9.42 4.84 11.83
CA LEU A 35 -8.08 4.32 11.51
C LEU A 35 -8.12 2.79 11.36
N ASN A 36 -8.76 2.10 12.31
CA ASN A 36 -8.91 0.64 12.28
C ASN A 36 -9.69 0.17 11.05
N HIS A 37 -10.65 0.96 10.57
CA HIS A 37 -11.36 0.66 9.34
C HIS A 37 -10.40 0.60 8.13
N LEU A 38 -9.52 1.60 7.98
CA LEU A 38 -8.50 1.63 6.93
C LEU A 38 -7.55 0.44 7.01
N VAL A 39 -7.04 0.15 8.21
CA VAL A 39 -6.14 -0.99 8.47
C VAL A 39 -6.83 -2.31 8.09
N SER A 40 -8.08 -2.49 8.52
CA SER A 40 -8.84 -3.71 8.20
C SER A 40 -9.06 -3.91 6.70
N ALA A 41 -9.26 -2.81 5.95
CA ALA A 41 -9.46 -2.87 4.50
C ALA A 41 -8.18 -3.34 3.78
N VAL A 42 -7.02 -2.81 4.16
CA VAL A 42 -5.72 -3.25 3.60
C VAL A 42 -5.38 -4.67 4.02
N MET A 43 -5.53 -5.02 5.30
CA MET A 43 -5.26 -6.39 5.77
C MET A 43 -6.16 -7.41 5.05
N SER A 44 -7.43 -7.09 4.82
CA SER A 44 -8.30 -7.92 3.99
C SER A 44 -7.79 -7.97 2.55
N GLY A 45 -7.38 -6.84 1.98
CA GLY A 45 -6.83 -6.73 0.63
C GLY A 45 -5.61 -7.62 0.39
N VAL A 46 -4.56 -7.45 1.19
CA VAL A 46 -3.28 -8.19 1.10
C VAL A 46 -3.49 -9.70 1.21
N THR A 47 -4.36 -10.13 2.12
CA THR A 47 -4.64 -11.57 2.35
C THR A 47 -5.67 -12.17 1.39
N THR A 48 -6.15 -11.41 0.40
CA THR A 48 -7.22 -11.87 -0.51
C THR A 48 -6.84 -13.13 -1.26
N CYS A 49 -5.63 -13.20 -1.80
CA CYS A 49 -5.14 -14.33 -2.59
C CYS A 49 -4.94 -15.61 -1.76
N LEU A 50 -4.96 -15.53 -0.43
CA LEU A 50 -4.91 -16.68 0.48
C LEU A 50 -6.30 -17.20 0.83
N ARG A 51 -7.27 -16.28 0.91
CA ARG A 51 -8.61 -16.56 1.43
C ARG A 51 -9.61 -16.93 0.35
N PHE A 52 -9.34 -16.52 -0.90
CA PHE A 52 -10.25 -16.74 -2.02
C PHE A 52 -9.50 -17.30 -3.22
N PRO A 53 -10.12 -18.21 -3.98
CA PRO A 53 -9.59 -18.62 -5.27
C PRO A 53 -9.61 -17.44 -6.25
N GLY A 54 -8.47 -17.14 -6.87
CA GLY A 54 -8.30 -16.14 -7.90
C GLY A 54 -7.68 -16.74 -9.17
N GLN A 55 -7.78 -16.01 -10.29
CA GLN A 55 -7.17 -16.42 -11.56
C GLN A 55 -5.64 -16.38 -11.52
N LEU A 56 -5.08 -15.45 -10.74
CA LEU A 56 -3.66 -15.36 -10.42
C LEU A 56 -3.47 -15.57 -8.91
N ASN A 57 -3.45 -16.83 -8.48
CA ASN A 57 -3.18 -17.14 -7.08
C ASN A 57 -1.70 -16.86 -6.76
N SER A 58 -1.49 -16.02 -5.75
CA SER A 58 -0.21 -15.78 -5.12
C SER A 58 -0.38 -16.10 -3.64
N ASP A 59 0.19 -17.22 -3.18
CA ASP A 59 0.36 -17.45 -1.76
C ASP A 59 1.36 -16.44 -1.16
N LEU A 60 1.47 -16.36 0.17
CA LEU A 60 2.39 -15.42 0.84
C LEU A 60 3.85 -15.67 0.44
N ARG A 61 4.22 -16.93 0.19
CA ARG A 61 5.58 -17.26 -0.24
C ARG A 61 5.86 -16.70 -1.62
N LYS A 62 4.91 -16.78 -2.55
CA LYS A 62 5.03 -16.23 -3.90
C LYS A 62 5.01 -14.71 -3.88
N LEU A 63 4.24 -14.10 -2.97
CA LEU A 63 4.33 -12.66 -2.71
C LEU A 63 5.74 -12.29 -2.25
N ALA A 64 6.29 -12.99 -1.25
CA ALA A 64 7.63 -12.73 -0.72
C ALA A 64 8.71 -12.83 -1.80
N VAL A 65 8.69 -13.93 -2.58
CA VAL A 65 9.65 -14.18 -3.66
C VAL A 65 9.60 -13.08 -4.73
N ASN A 66 8.41 -12.58 -5.06
CA ASN A 66 8.26 -11.54 -6.07
C ASN A 66 8.53 -10.13 -5.53
N MET A 67 8.31 -9.90 -4.23
CA MET A 67 8.36 -8.57 -3.63
C MET A 67 9.68 -8.26 -2.91
N VAL A 68 10.45 -9.27 -2.49
CA VAL A 68 11.68 -9.08 -1.69
C VAL A 68 12.91 -9.45 -2.52
N PRO A 69 13.51 -8.49 -3.27
CA PRO A 69 14.73 -8.75 -4.02
C PRO A 69 15.98 -8.90 -3.13
N PHE A 70 15.95 -8.34 -1.92
CA PHE A 70 17.03 -8.41 -0.95
C PHE A 70 16.49 -8.72 0.45
N PRO A 71 17.09 -9.66 1.22
CA PRO A 71 16.51 -10.15 2.47
C PRO A 71 16.23 -9.10 3.56
N ARG A 72 16.94 -7.96 3.56
CA ARG A 72 16.76 -6.88 4.55
C ARG A 72 15.82 -5.77 4.06
N LEU A 73 15.39 -5.81 2.80
CA LEU A 73 14.53 -4.81 2.16
C LEU A 73 13.12 -5.39 1.97
N HIS A 74 12.52 -5.80 3.08
CA HIS A 74 11.21 -6.47 3.17
C HIS A 74 10.15 -5.62 3.88
N PHE A 75 10.33 -4.29 3.89
CA PHE A 75 9.39 -3.33 4.46
C PHE A 75 8.54 -2.72 3.34
N PHE A 76 7.24 -2.98 3.39
CA PHE A 76 6.31 -2.58 2.34
C PHE A 76 5.48 -1.38 2.75
N MET A 77 5.31 -0.46 1.79
CA MET A 77 4.26 0.54 1.83
C MET A 77 2.98 -0.08 1.31
N VAL A 78 1.86 0.20 1.98
CA VAL A 78 0.55 -0.32 1.58
C VAL A 78 -0.43 0.79 1.30
N GLY A 79 -1.33 0.55 0.36
CA GLY A 79 -2.39 1.48 -0.03
C GLY A 79 -3.69 0.76 -0.33
N PHE A 80 -4.80 1.48 -0.21
CA PHE A 80 -6.12 0.97 -0.56
C PHE A 80 -6.84 1.96 -1.47
N ALA A 81 -7.59 1.44 -2.44
CA ALA A 81 -8.53 2.22 -3.21
C ALA A 81 -9.83 1.39 -3.41
N PRO A 82 -11.00 2.03 -3.49
CA PRO A 82 -11.20 3.48 -3.48
C PRO A 82 -11.19 4.06 -2.05
N LEU A 83 -10.64 5.26 -1.91
CA LEU A 83 -10.81 6.11 -0.72
C LEU A 83 -11.74 7.26 -1.09
N THR A 84 -13.01 7.12 -0.72
CA THR A 84 -14.06 8.11 -1.01
C THR A 84 -14.72 8.59 0.27
N SER A 85 -14.91 9.90 0.40
CA SER A 85 -15.70 10.46 1.49
C SER A 85 -17.16 10.00 1.41
N ARG A 86 -17.84 9.97 2.57
CA ARG A 86 -19.24 9.50 2.67
C ARG A 86 -20.19 10.26 1.72
N GLY A 87 -19.98 11.56 1.55
CA GLY A 87 -20.82 12.41 0.67
C GLY A 87 -20.54 12.24 -0.82
N ALA A 88 -19.34 11.79 -1.22
CA ALA A 88 -18.96 11.60 -2.62
C ALA A 88 -19.19 10.17 -3.12
N HIS A 89 -19.50 9.23 -2.22
CA HIS A 89 -19.59 7.80 -2.56
C HIS A 89 -20.64 7.49 -3.63
N SER A 90 -21.80 8.16 -3.59
CA SER A 90 -22.90 7.95 -4.56
C SER A 90 -22.63 8.55 -5.94
N PHE A 91 -21.70 9.51 -6.05
CA PHE A 91 -21.45 10.27 -7.28
C PHE A 91 -20.20 9.79 -8.04
N ARG A 92 -19.37 8.94 -7.41
CA ARG A 92 -18.09 8.51 -7.97
C ARG A 92 -18.20 7.12 -8.59
N ALA A 93 -18.02 7.03 -9.90
CA ALA A 93 -18.00 5.76 -10.61
C ALA A 93 -16.65 5.06 -10.42
N VAL A 94 -16.60 4.01 -9.60
CA VAL A 94 -15.38 3.23 -9.36
C VAL A 94 -15.03 2.41 -10.61
N THR A 95 -13.96 2.80 -11.30
CA THR A 95 -13.44 2.14 -12.51
C THR A 95 -12.00 1.68 -12.33
N VAL A 96 -11.52 0.76 -13.16
CA VAL A 96 -10.13 0.26 -13.10
C VAL A 96 -9.10 1.39 -13.27
N PRO A 97 -9.21 2.31 -14.24
CA PRO A 97 -8.28 3.43 -14.36
C PRO A 97 -8.24 4.33 -13.12
N GLU A 98 -9.41 4.60 -12.52
CA GLU A 98 -9.50 5.42 -11.32
C GLU A 98 -8.88 4.75 -10.08
N LEU A 99 -9.12 3.44 -9.91
CA LEU A 99 -8.48 2.65 -8.85
C LEU A 99 -6.97 2.65 -9.03
N THR A 100 -6.49 2.43 -10.26
CA THR A 100 -5.07 2.47 -10.58
C THR A 100 -4.46 3.84 -10.29
N GLN A 101 -5.13 4.92 -10.65
CA GLN A 101 -4.64 6.28 -10.34
C GLN A 101 -4.57 6.52 -8.84
N GLN A 102 -5.58 6.11 -8.07
CA GLN A 102 -5.58 6.27 -6.61
C GLN A 102 -4.50 5.44 -5.91
N MET A 103 -4.17 4.25 -6.41
CA MET A 103 -3.09 3.43 -5.86
C MET A 103 -1.73 4.11 -5.94
N TYR A 104 -1.49 4.92 -6.97
CA TYR A 104 -0.25 5.67 -7.16
C TYR A 104 -0.38 7.14 -6.73
N ASP A 105 -1.36 7.48 -5.88
CA ASP A 105 -1.40 8.79 -5.20
C ASP A 105 -0.69 8.66 -3.85
N PRO A 106 0.39 9.43 -3.59
CA PRO A 106 1.07 9.39 -2.29
C PRO A 106 0.13 9.65 -1.11
N LYS A 107 -0.96 10.41 -1.32
CA LYS A 107 -1.95 10.73 -0.27
C LYS A 107 -2.79 9.53 0.16
N ASN A 108 -2.77 8.44 -0.59
CA ASN A 108 -3.52 7.22 -0.31
C ASN A 108 -2.64 6.10 0.27
N MET A 109 -1.34 6.36 0.48
CA MET A 109 -0.42 5.43 1.12
C MET A 109 -0.61 5.48 2.63
N MET A 110 -0.64 4.30 3.26
CA MET A 110 -0.75 4.14 4.71
C MET A 110 0.61 4.17 5.42
N ALA A 111 1.68 4.53 4.71
CA ALA A 111 2.98 4.84 5.27
C ALA A 111 3.33 6.27 4.85
N ALA A 112 3.68 7.16 5.80
CA ALA A 112 3.98 8.56 5.47
C ALA A 112 5.36 8.66 4.81
N SER A 113 5.36 8.40 3.50
CA SER A 113 6.50 8.42 2.61
C SER A 113 6.01 8.74 1.20
N ASP A 114 6.69 9.65 0.51
CA ASP A 114 6.36 9.97 -0.88
C ASP A 114 7.20 9.10 -1.81
N PHE A 115 6.55 8.21 -2.57
CA PHE A 115 7.27 7.34 -3.50
C PHE A 115 8.08 8.09 -4.56
N ARG A 116 7.73 9.36 -4.84
CA ARG A 116 8.44 10.22 -5.79
C ARG A 116 9.84 10.62 -5.30
N ASN A 117 10.10 10.50 -4.00
CA ASN A 117 11.41 10.72 -3.39
C ASN A 117 12.29 9.46 -3.44
N GLY A 118 11.79 8.37 -4.03
CA GLY A 118 12.50 7.12 -4.20
C GLY A 118 12.19 6.45 -5.53
N ARG A 119 12.44 5.14 -5.57
CA ARG A 119 12.05 4.27 -6.67
C ARG A 119 11.45 2.99 -6.13
N TYR A 120 10.45 2.47 -6.82
CA TYR A 120 9.91 1.15 -6.57
C TYR A 120 10.90 0.09 -7.03
N LEU A 121 11.30 -0.77 -6.09
CA LEU A 121 12.01 -2.01 -6.38
C LEU A 121 11.03 -2.99 -7.01
N THR A 122 9.91 -3.25 -6.33
CA THR A 122 8.84 -4.17 -6.73
C THR A 122 7.50 -3.63 -6.26
N CYS A 123 6.43 -3.95 -6.99
CA CYS A 123 5.06 -3.59 -6.65
C CYS A 123 4.11 -4.77 -6.85
N SER A 124 3.05 -4.84 -6.06
CA SER A 124 1.94 -5.76 -6.24
C SER A 124 0.62 -5.02 -6.12
N ALA A 125 -0.26 -5.21 -7.10
CA ALA A 125 -1.60 -4.64 -7.11
C ALA A 125 -2.65 -5.76 -7.13
N ILE A 126 -3.46 -5.81 -6.08
CA ILE A 126 -4.50 -6.83 -5.89
C ILE A 126 -5.85 -6.19 -6.17
N PHE A 127 -6.46 -6.51 -7.31
CA PHE A 127 -7.79 -6.06 -7.69
C PHE A 127 -8.85 -7.06 -7.23
N ARG A 128 -9.98 -6.54 -6.73
CA ARG A 128 -11.12 -7.33 -6.27
C ARG A 128 -12.41 -6.86 -6.93
N GLY A 129 -13.27 -7.81 -7.26
CA GLY A 129 -14.57 -7.59 -7.90
C GLY A 129 -14.60 -8.08 -9.35
N LYS A 130 -15.68 -7.75 -10.06
CA LYS A 130 -15.83 -8.09 -11.48
C LYS A 130 -15.00 -7.11 -12.32
N VAL A 131 -13.74 -7.44 -12.55
CA VAL A 131 -12.76 -6.65 -13.33
C VAL A 131 -12.30 -7.42 -14.56
N SER A 132 -12.04 -6.70 -15.66
CA SER A 132 -11.41 -7.26 -16.85
C SER A 132 -9.90 -7.34 -16.64
N MET A 133 -9.31 -8.53 -16.77
CA MET A 133 -7.87 -8.74 -16.63
C MET A 133 -7.07 -7.90 -17.62
N LYS A 134 -7.52 -7.85 -18.88
CA LYS A 134 -6.91 -7.04 -19.93
C LYS A 134 -6.87 -5.55 -19.56
N GLU A 135 -7.99 -5.03 -19.05
CA GLU A 135 -8.07 -3.62 -18.65
C GLU A 135 -7.12 -3.30 -17.49
N VAL A 136 -7.02 -4.20 -16.51
CA VAL A 136 -6.08 -4.05 -15.38
C VAL A 136 -4.64 -4.04 -15.86
N GLU A 137 -4.24 -4.99 -16.70
CA GLU A 137 -2.88 -5.08 -17.24
C GLU A 137 -2.52 -3.85 -18.09
N ASP A 138 -3.43 -3.43 -18.97
CA ASP A 138 -3.26 -2.25 -19.82
C ASP A 138 -3.08 -0.97 -18.97
N GLN A 139 -3.89 -0.78 -17.92
CA GLN A 139 -3.78 0.37 -17.03
C GLN A 139 -2.48 0.35 -16.20
N MET A 140 -2.11 -0.81 -15.67
CA MET A 140 -0.87 -0.94 -14.87
C MET A 140 0.37 -0.69 -15.74
N ARG A 141 0.39 -1.18 -16.98
CA ARG A 141 1.45 -0.91 -17.95
C ARG A 141 1.50 0.56 -18.34
N ASN A 142 0.34 1.20 -18.55
CA ASN A 142 0.26 2.63 -18.86
C ASN A 142 0.87 3.48 -17.74
N VAL A 143 0.57 3.16 -16.48
CA VAL A 143 1.15 3.85 -15.32
C VAL A 143 2.66 3.64 -15.22
N GLN A 144 3.14 2.40 -15.41
CA GLN A 144 4.59 2.13 -15.42
C GLN A 144 5.31 2.91 -16.51
N ASN A 145 4.76 2.96 -17.73
CA ASN A 145 5.38 3.68 -18.84
C ASN A 145 5.43 5.20 -18.58
N LYS A 146 4.35 5.77 -18.04
CA LYS A 146 4.28 7.21 -17.71
C LYS A 146 5.24 7.59 -16.58
N ASN A 147 5.47 6.68 -15.65
CA ASN A 147 6.21 6.90 -14.41
C ASN A 147 7.52 6.10 -14.38
N SER A 148 8.09 5.75 -15.54
CA SER A 148 9.22 4.81 -15.65
C SER A 148 10.43 5.20 -14.82
N SER A 149 10.67 6.51 -14.63
CA SER A 149 11.73 7.05 -13.78
C SER A 149 11.60 6.67 -12.29
N TYR A 150 10.39 6.36 -11.83
CA TYR A 150 10.09 5.96 -10.45
C TYR A 150 10.16 4.44 -10.24
N PHE A 151 10.45 3.66 -11.27
CA PHE A 151 10.69 2.22 -11.15
C PHE A 151 12.18 1.93 -11.41
N VAL A 152 12.73 0.91 -10.74
CA VAL A 152 14.10 0.48 -11.03
C VAL A 152 14.16 -0.23 -12.38
N GLU A 153 15.16 0.11 -13.20
CA GLU A 153 15.33 -0.44 -14.55
C GLU A 153 15.95 -1.85 -14.56
N TRP A 154 16.68 -2.20 -13.51
CA TRP A 154 17.46 -3.45 -13.43
C TRP A 154 16.65 -4.64 -12.86
N ILE A 155 15.43 -4.40 -12.34
CA ILE A 155 14.45 -5.47 -12.08
C ILE A 155 13.41 -5.41 -13.20
N PRO A 156 13.50 -6.27 -14.22
CA PRO A 156 12.50 -6.31 -15.29
C PRO A 156 11.15 -6.80 -14.73
N ASN A 157 10.05 -6.28 -15.27
CA ASN A 157 8.68 -6.68 -14.92
C ASN A 157 8.40 -6.66 -13.40
N ASN A 158 8.86 -5.63 -12.71
CA ASN A 158 8.80 -5.53 -11.26
C ASN A 158 7.42 -5.23 -10.66
N VAL A 159 6.37 -5.22 -11.47
CA VAL A 159 5.00 -4.96 -11.01
C VAL A 159 4.13 -6.18 -11.27
N GLN A 160 3.68 -6.80 -10.19
CA GLN A 160 2.75 -7.91 -10.21
C GLN A 160 1.31 -7.41 -10.10
N THR A 161 0.39 -8.06 -10.79
CA THR A 161 -1.04 -7.88 -10.60
C THR A 161 -1.69 -9.19 -10.15
N ALA A 162 -2.71 -9.09 -9.30
CA ALA A 162 -3.50 -10.22 -8.87
C ALA A 162 -4.99 -9.85 -8.92
N LEU A 163 -5.83 -10.82 -9.28
CA LEU A 163 -7.26 -10.61 -9.46
C LEU A 163 -8.08 -11.61 -8.65
N CYS A 164 -9.07 -11.09 -7.94
CA CYS A 164 -10.07 -11.87 -7.21
C CYS A 164 -11.47 -11.42 -7.62
N SER A 165 -12.34 -12.37 -8.03
CA SER A 165 -13.71 -12.07 -8.44
C SER A 165 -14.62 -11.65 -7.29
N ILE A 166 -14.21 -11.88 -6.03
CA ILE A 166 -15.00 -11.62 -4.82
C ILE A 166 -14.65 -10.23 -4.25
N PRO A 167 -15.54 -9.23 -4.40
CA PRO A 167 -15.29 -7.89 -3.87
C PRO A 167 -15.35 -7.85 -2.34
N PRO A 168 -14.80 -6.81 -1.70
CA PRO A 168 -14.99 -6.59 -0.26
C PRO A 168 -16.43 -6.12 0.05
N ARG A 169 -16.82 -6.23 1.33
CA ARG A 169 -18.17 -5.84 1.77
C ARG A 169 -18.41 -4.35 1.53
N GLY A 170 -19.54 -4.01 0.92
CA GLY A 170 -19.96 -2.62 0.70
C GLY A 170 -19.36 -1.95 -0.54
N LEU A 171 -18.48 -2.63 -1.29
CA LEU A 171 -17.91 -2.11 -2.54
C LEU A 171 -18.15 -3.09 -3.68
N LYS A 172 -18.30 -2.57 -4.90
CA LYS A 172 -18.39 -3.41 -6.11
C LYS A 172 -17.01 -3.81 -6.64
N MET A 173 -16.02 -2.97 -6.38
CA MET A 173 -14.64 -3.12 -6.83
C MET A 173 -13.69 -2.42 -5.85
N SER A 174 -12.50 -2.96 -5.68
CA SER A 174 -11.42 -2.34 -4.91
C SER A 174 -10.06 -2.74 -5.47
N SER A 175 -9.02 -2.02 -5.09
CA SER A 175 -7.64 -2.41 -5.28
C SER A 175 -6.83 -2.21 -4.00
N THR A 176 -5.87 -3.08 -3.79
CA THR A 176 -4.90 -2.98 -2.69
C THR A 176 -3.51 -2.98 -3.28
N PHE A 177 -2.72 -1.99 -2.89
CA PHE A 177 -1.37 -1.80 -3.36
C PHE A 177 -0.38 -2.20 -2.28
N VAL A 178 0.67 -2.92 -2.68
CA VAL A 178 1.83 -3.24 -1.86
C VAL A 178 3.05 -2.81 -2.66
N GLY A 179 3.83 -1.87 -2.15
CA GLY A 179 5.01 -1.34 -2.80
C GLY A 179 6.25 -1.54 -1.94
N ASN A 180 7.29 -2.12 -2.53
CA ASN A 180 8.65 -2.09 -1.98
C ASN A 180 9.38 -0.91 -2.61
N SER A 181 9.51 0.20 -1.87
CA SER A 181 10.07 1.45 -2.37
C SER A 181 11.24 1.90 -1.52
N THR A 182 12.27 2.47 -2.15
CA THR A 182 13.37 3.10 -1.42
C THR A 182 12.95 4.35 -0.64
N SER A 183 11.77 4.90 -0.92
CA SER A 183 11.21 6.04 -0.18
C SER A 183 10.89 5.68 1.28
N ILE A 184 10.69 4.40 1.62
CA ILE A 184 10.40 3.94 3.00
C ILE A 184 11.48 4.37 4.01
N GLN A 185 12.68 4.73 3.55
CA GLN A 185 13.72 5.34 4.37
C GLN A 185 13.24 6.61 5.12
N GLU A 186 12.29 7.37 4.58
CA GLU A 186 11.74 8.57 5.22
C GLU A 186 11.06 8.24 6.55
N LEU A 187 10.31 7.12 6.58
CA LEU A 187 9.68 6.61 7.79
C LEU A 187 10.74 6.25 8.83
N PHE A 188 11.78 5.52 8.43
CA PHE A 188 12.86 5.13 9.34
C PHE A 188 13.68 6.33 9.83
N LYS A 189 13.93 7.31 8.97
CA LYS A 189 14.63 8.54 9.33
C LYS A 189 13.85 9.33 10.38
N ARG A 190 12.52 9.48 10.21
CA ARG A 190 11.66 10.16 11.18
C ARG A 190 11.71 9.50 12.56
N VAL A 191 11.60 8.17 12.62
CA VAL A 191 11.71 7.42 13.87
C VAL A 191 13.12 7.54 14.46
N GLY A 192 14.16 7.48 13.63
CA GLY A 192 15.55 7.62 14.04
C GLY A 192 15.87 8.99 14.63
N ASP A 193 15.32 10.07 14.07
CA ASP A 193 15.49 11.43 14.57
C ASP A 193 14.83 11.61 15.94
N GLN A 194 13.60 11.11 16.11
CA GLN A 194 12.88 11.12 17.39
C GLN A 194 13.61 10.30 18.46
N PHE A 195 14.08 9.09 18.10
CA PHE A 195 14.87 8.25 19.00
C PHE A 195 16.15 8.96 19.43
N THR A 196 16.89 9.53 18.49
CA THR A 196 18.16 10.22 18.77
C THR A 196 17.95 11.40 19.71
N ALA A 197 16.88 12.18 19.53
CA ALA A 197 16.55 13.31 20.41
C ALA A 197 16.31 12.86 21.87
N MET A 198 15.57 11.78 22.07
CA MET A 198 15.27 11.22 23.39
C MET A 198 16.51 10.57 24.02
N PHE A 199 17.24 9.77 23.24
CA PHE A 199 18.41 9.02 23.69
C PHE A 199 19.55 9.95 24.11
N ARG A 200 19.80 11.04 23.37
CA ARG A 200 20.81 12.05 23.74
C ARG A 200 20.57 12.65 25.13
N ARG A 201 19.31 12.73 25.56
CA ARG A 201 18.93 13.24 26.89
C ARG A 201 18.87 12.15 27.96
N LYS A 202 19.17 10.88 27.60
CA LYS A 202 19.01 9.71 28.47
C LYS A 202 17.59 9.61 29.06
N ALA A 203 16.59 10.14 28.35
CA ALA A 203 15.21 10.13 28.82
C ALA A 203 14.69 8.69 28.86
N PHE A 204 14.06 8.31 29.97
CA PHE A 204 13.45 6.99 30.20
C PHE A 204 14.40 5.78 30.13
N LEU A 205 15.74 5.95 30.18
CA LEU A 205 16.68 4.82 30.15
C LEU A 205 16.66 3.90 31.38
N HIS A 206 15.96 4.30 32.45
CA HIS A 206 15.89 3.56 33.71
C HIS A 206 14.67 2.64 33.80
N TRP A 207 13.75 2.72 32.84
CA TRP A 207 12.62 1.81 32.70
C TRP A 207 13.05 0.58 31.91
#